data_AF-A0A1X0P4H0-F1
#
_entry.id   AF-A0A1X0P4H0-F1
#
_cell.length_a   1.000
_cell.length_b   1.000
_cell.length_c   1.000
_cell.angle_alpha   90.00
_cell.angle_beta   90.00
_cell.angle_gamma   90.00
#
_symmetry.space_group_name_H-M   'P 1'
#
loop_
_entity.id
_entity.type
_entity.pdbx_description
1 polymer ?
#
loop_
_entity_poly.entity_id
_entity_poly.type
_entity_poly.pdbx_seq_one_letter_code
_entity_poly.pdbx_strand_id
1 'polypeptide(L)'
;MRRIHREKLCNASRFAFLLVLLWVVLVLVTLFLGWSHHASRMAIDGGAAAPAGVGGGSHDCAAASTGLFTPVGIPRVCRMEEPGVMVDLTVPREYNRSQCPVEPAERDDPRLLKFLEFFTRIFKEKFNNLPWWMDEGSLIGVSRAGSIRNADDDFDFFVLLPNSTSPCRPNSLECTREEFNTMIHRFLMPFWEAGACIHWYNPDITKFDADLRLIYAFQLHRHDNSPDRLDCFDTNAPVAHMHLGMLNANGELETNKWVGPRSHPKDKLPLSILLPVCRCRMGLKDAPCPNDIIGFLTLRNRGEYVRRSREGKCLLVKKQWSLEKKMNQVQKVKLLHDCGYASMIQLADSFVESGYRTC
;
A
#
# COMPACT_ATOMS: atom_id res chain seq x y z
N MET A 1 57.75 -60.38 10.48
CA MET A 1 56.93 -61.08 9.47
C MET A 1 55.46 -60.83 9.75
N ARG A 2 54.72 -60.46 8.70
CA ARG A 2 53.26 -60.58 8.50
C ARG A 2 52.30 -59.77 9.39
N ARG A 3 51.17 -59.50 8.74
CA ARG A 3 50.19 -58.42 8.81
C ARG A 3 48.80 -59.11 8.85
N ILE A 4 47.73 -58.38 9.20
CA ILE A 4 46.29 -58.65 8.93
C ILE A 4 45.64 -59.56 10.02
N HIS A 5 44.48 -59.28 10.66
CA HIS A 5 43.27 -58.53 10.24
C HIS A 5 42.43 -57.90 11.39
N ARG A 6 41.46 -57.09 10.94
CA ARG A 6 40.36 -56.32 11.58
C ARG A 6 39.53 -57.10 12.64
N GLU A 7 38.83 -56.45 13.58
CA GLU A 7 37.50 -55.88 13.34
C GLU A 7 37.11 -54.66 14.21
N LYS A 8 36.49 -53.69 13.52
CA LYS A 8 35.74 -52.57 14.06
C LYS A 8 34.36 -53.11 14.48
N LEU A 9 34.05 -53.10 15.78
CA LEU A 9 32.69 -53.34 16.25
C LEU A 9 31.86 -52.07 16.07
N CYS A 10 30.89 -52.21 15.18
CA CYS A 10 29.99 -51.21 14.63
C CYS A 10 29.11 -50.49 15.68
N ASN A 11 29.14 -49.16 15.65
CA ASN A 11 28.13 -48.25 16.24
C ASN A 11 26.77 -48.29 15.46
N ALA A 12 26.46 -49.40 14.81
CA ALA A 12 25.32 -49.52 13.89
C ALA A 12 23.97 -49.39 14.61
N SER A 13 23.84 -49.83 15.88
CA SER A 13 22.55 -49.74 16.58
C SER A 13 22.18 -48.31 16.97
N ARG A 14 23.17 -47.47 17.33
CA ARG A 14 22.93 -46.05 17.66
C ARG A 14 22.61 -45.23 16.41
N PHE A 15 23.24 -45.55 15.28
CA PHE A 15 22.96 -44.88 14.00
C PHE A 15 21.59 -45.30 13.43
N ALA A 16 21.22 -46.58 13.56
CA ALA A 16 19.90 -47.07 13.19
C ALA A 16 18.80 -46.44 14.06
N PHE A 17 19.03 -46.28 15.36
CA PHE A 17 18.08 -45.62 16.27
C PHE A 17 17.84 -44.16 15.89
N LEU A 18 18.89 -43.41 15.53
CA LEU A 18 18.77 -42.03 15.08
C LEU A 18 18.03 -41.91 13.74
N LEU A 19 18.26 -42.82 12.80
CA LEU A 19 17.54 -42.84 11.52
C LEU A 19 16.05 -43.15 11.70
N VAL A 20 15.70 -44.09 12.58
CA VAL A 20 14.30 -44.39 12.91
C VAL A 20 13.63 -43.19 13.58
N LEU A 21 14.32 -42.52 14.52
CA LEU A 21 13.78 -41.33 15.18
C LEU A 21 13.53 -40.19 14.18
N LEU A 22 14.45 -39.99 13.24
CA LEU A 22 14.33 -39.00 12.18
C LEU A 22 13.13 -39.29 11.26
N TRP A 23 12.93 -40.57 10.91
CA TRP A 23 11.77 -41.00 10.12
C TRP A 23 10.45 -40.83 10.88
N VAL A 24 10.40 -41.14 12.17
CA VAL A 24 9.20 -40.92 12.99
C VAL A 24 8.85 -39.43 13.07
N VAL A 25 9.83 -38.55 13.25
CA VAL A 25 9.61 -37.10 13.23
C VAL A 25 9.14 -36.64 11.85
N LEU A 26 9.73 -37.15 10.76
CA LEU A 26 9.33 -36.79 9.41
C LEU A 26 7.88 -37.22 9.11
N VAL A 27 7.49 -38.42 9.53
CA VAL A 27 6.12 -38.94 9.38
C VAL A 27 5.12 -38.14 10.23
N LEU A 28 5.49 -37.77 11.45
CA LEU A 28 4.63 -36.92 12.29
C LEU A 28 4.45 -35.52 11.69
N VAL A 29 5.50 -34.93 11.11
CA VAL A 29 5.40 -33.63 10.43
C VAL A 29 4.55 -33.72 9.16
N THR A 30 4.69 -34.77 8.35
CA THR A 30 3.85 -34.94 7.15
C THR A 30 2.40 -35.26 7.47
N LEU A 31 2.12 -36.04 8.53
CA LEU A 31 0.76 -36.26 9.03
C LEU A 31 0.15 -34.97 9.58
N PHE A 32 0.92 -34.16 10.32
CA PHE A 32 0.42 -32.89 10.88
C PHE A 32 0.14 -31.86 9.77
N LEU A 33 1.01 -31.75 8.76
CA LEU A 33 0.81 -30.89 7.58
C LEU A 33 -0.35 -31.41 6.71
N GLY A 34 -0.49 -32.73 6.54
CA GLY A 34 -1.60 -33.34 5.83
C GLY A 34 -2.95 -33.10 6.52
N TRP A 35 -2.99 -33.15 7.85
CA TRP A 35 -4.19 -32.87 8.63
C TRP A 35 -4.56 -31.39 8.62
N SER A 36 -3.56 -30.49 8.65
CA SER A 36 -3.76 -29.04 8.51
C SER A 36 -4.36 -28.66 7.14
N HIS A 37 -3.91 -29.33 6.07
CA HIS A 37 -4.44 -29.14 4.72
C HIS A 37 -5.83 -29.76 4.51
N HIS A 38 -6.18 -30.82 5.23
CA HIS A 38 -7.55 -31.37 5.21
C HIS A 38 -8.54 -30.59 6.07
N ALA A 39 -8.12 -30.09 7.25
CA ALA A 39 -8.96 -29.23 8.08
C ALA A 39 -9.28 -27.88 7.39
N SER A 40 -8.34 -27.33 6.63
CA SER A 40 -8.55 -26.12 5.84
C SER A 40 -9.44 -26.33 4.60
N ARG A 41 -9.53 -27.56 4.08
CA ARG A 41 -10.46 -27.91 2.98
C ARG A 41 -11.87 -28.23 3.49
N MET A 42 -12.01 -28.87 4.65
CA MET A 42 -13.34 -29.16 5.22
C MET A 42 -14.04 -27.93 5.81
N ALA A 43 -13.32 -26.87 6.15
CA ALA A 43 -13.94 -25.58 6.55
C ALA A 43 -14.51 -24.77 5.37
N ILE A 44 -14.22 -25.16 4.12
CA ILE A 44 -14.73 -24.48 2.90
C ILE A 44 -16.00 -25.16 2.36
N ASP A 45 -16.27 -26.43 2.70
CA ASP A 45 -17.40 -27.20 2.16
C ASP A 45 -18.59 -27.39 3.14
N GLY A 46 -18.59 -26.71 4.30
CA GLY A 46 -19.68 -26.77 5.29
C GLY A 46 -20.59 -25.55 5.25
N GLY A 47 -21.53 -25.51 4.30
CA GLY A 47 -22.43 -24.39 4.05
C GLY A 47 -23.31 -23.97 5.23
N ALA A 48 -23.35 -22.65 5.48
CA ALA A 48 -24.53 -21.98 6.01
C ALA A 48 -25.19 -21.22 4.84
N ALA A 49 -26.45 -21.56 4.61
CA ALA A 49 -27.25 -21.15 3.46
C ALA A 49 -27.33 -19.63 3.28
N ALA A 50 -26.85 -19.14 2.14
CA ALA A 50 -27.26 -17.84 1.60
C ALA A 50 -28.62 -18.01 0.91
N PRO A 51 -29.59 -17.09 1.10
CA PRO A 51 -30.84 -17.14 0.37
C PRO A 51 -30.56 -16.91 -1.12
N ALA A 52 -31.04 -17.85 -1.93
CA ALA A 52 -31.00 -17.78 -3.38
C ALA A 52 -31.96 -16.71 -3.91
N GLY A 53 -31.48 -15.96 -4.90
CA GLY A 53 -32.21 -14.97 -5.69
C GLY A 53 -31.55 -13.59 -5.56
N VAL A 54 -31.04 -12.92 -6.60
CA VAL A 54 -31.37 -12.94 -8.03
C VAL A 54 -30.19 -12.30 -8.79
N GLY A 55 -29.75 -12.94 -9.89
CA GLY A 55 -29.31 -12.23 -11.11
C GLY A 55 -27.82 -11.89 -11.31
N GLY A 56 -27.11 -12.72 -12.09
CA GLY A 56 -26.32 -12.30 -13.26
C GLY A 56 -25.02 -11.52 -13.04
N GLY A 57 -23.89 -12.14 -13.37
CA GLY A 57 -22.64 -11.44 -13.68
C GLY A 57 -21.65 -12.40 -14.33
N SER A 58 -21.66 -12.46 -15.66
CA SER A 58 -20.60 -13.10 -16.43
C SER A 58 -19.24 -12.46 -16.12
N HIS A 59 -18.22 -13.31 -16.13
CA HIS A 59 -16.80 -12.95 -16.05
C HIS A 59 -16.33 -12.19 -17.31
N ASP A 60 -16.87 -11.00 -17.58
CA ASP A 60 -16.44 -10.17 -18.70
C ASP A 60 -15.58 -8.98 -18.22
N CYS A 61 -14.56 -9.27 -17.40
CA CYS A 61 -13.53 -8.27 -17.12
C CYS A 61 -12.45 -8.36 -18.20
N ALA A 62 -12.04 -7.22 -18.78
CA ALA A 62 -11.13 -7.21 -19.92
C ALA A 62 -9.79 -7.87 -19.54
N ALA A 63 -9.33 -7.67 -18.30
CA ALA A 63 -8.15 -8.31 -17.75
C ALA A 63 -8.17 -9.86 -17.85
N ALA A 64 -9.32 -10.51 -17.64
CA ALA A 64 -9.46 -11.96 -17.75
C ALA A 64 -9.22 -12.47 -19.18
N SER A 65 -9.65 -11.69 -20.18
CA SER A 65 -9.52 -12.04 -21.60
C SER A 65 -8.09 -11.90 -22.15
N THR A 66 -7.21 -11.17 -21.46
CA THR A 66 -5.83 -10.92 -21.92
C THR A 66 -4.89 -12.11 -21.76
N GLY A 67 -5.21 -13.08 -20.89
CA GLY A 67 -4.32 -14.20 -20.54
C GLY A 67 -3.06 -13.79 -19.76
N LEU A 68 -2.91 -12.53 -19.35
CA LEU A 68 -1.73 -12.03 -18.64
C LEU A 68 -1.70 -12.38 -17.16
N PHE A 69 -2.87 -12.54 -16.57
CA PHE A 69 -3.03 -12.75 -15.13
C PHE A 69 -3.30 -14.21 -14.83
N THR A 70 -2.74 -14.69 -13.72
CA THR A 70 -3.03 -16.01 -13.20
C THR A 70 -4.50 -16.11 -12.77
N PRO A 71 -5.07 -17.32 -12.60
CA PRO A 71 -6.42 -17.48 -12.08
C PRO A 71 -6.65 -16.78 -10.72
N VAL A 72 -5.59 -16.61 -9.93
CA VAL A 72 -5.61 -15.86 -8.67
C VAL A 72 -5.54 -14.34 -8.91
N GLY A 73 -4.78 -13.91 -9.92
CA GLY A 73 -4.63 -12.50 -10.29
C GLY A 73 -5.88 -11.90 -10.94
N ILE A 74 -6.53 -12.63 -11.85
CA ILE A 74 -7.72 -12.18 -12.58
C ILE A 74 -8.75 -11.50 -11.67
N PRO A 75 -9.31 -12.16 -10.64
CA PRO A 75 -10.35 -11.54 -9.80
C PRO A 75 -9.85 -10.30 -9.06
N ARG A 76 -8.56 -10.20 -8.74
CA ARG A 76 -7.98 -9.03 -8.07
C ARG A 76 -7.89 -7.83 -9.00
N VAL A 77 -7.49 -8.07 -10.24
CA VAL A 77 -7.33 -7.03 -11.26
C VAL A 77 -8.67 -6.56 -11.81
N CYS A 78 -9.67 -7.45 -11.93
CA CYS A 78 -11.02 -7.07 -12.32
C CYS A 78 -11.62 -6.00 -11.37
N ARG A 79 -11.18 -5.94 -10.09
CA ARG A 79 -11.63 -4.90 -9.14
C ARG A 79 -11.29 -3.48 -9.58
N MET A 80 -10.34 -3.31 -10.49
CA MET A 80 -10.00 -2.00 -11.03
C MET A 80 -10.99 -1.47 -12.05
N GLU A 81 -11.80 -2.36 -12.62
CA GLU A 81 -12.88 -2.04 -13.54
C GLU A 81 -14.20 -1.78 -12.78
N GLU A 82 -14.23 -2.02 -11.47
CA GLU A 82 -15.41 -1.76 -10.63
C GLU A 82 -15.71 -0.25 -10.53
N PRO A 83 -16.97 0.16 -10.68
CA PRO A 83 -17.38 1.53 -10.38
C PRO A 83 -17.01 1.91 -8.95
N GLY A 84 -16.42 3.09 -8.77
CA GLY A 84 -16.02 3.58 -7.44
C GLY A 84 -14.71 3.01 -6.91
N VAL A 85 -13.89 2.36 -7.76
CA VAL A 85 -12.51 1.97 -7.40
C VAL A 85 -11.67 3.13 -6.86
N MET A 86 -11.90 4.34 -7.39
CA MET A 86 -11.30 5.58 -6.93
C MET A 86 -12.40 6.51 -6.41
N VAL A 87 -12.21 7.07 -5.23
CA VAL A 87 -13.14 8.03 -4.65
C VAL A 87 -13.19 9.34 -5.44
N ASP A 88 -14.40 9.87 -5.67
CA ASP A 88 -14.56 11.22 -6.24
C ASP A 88 -14.59 12.30 -5.15
N LEU A 89 -13.41 12.85 -4.84
CA LEU A 89 -13.25 13.90 -3.82
C LEU A 89 -14.01 15.20 -4.10
N THR A 90 -14.57 15.39 -5.31
CA THR A 90 -15.40 16.56 -5.62
C THR A 90 -16.82 16.45 -5.09
N VAL A 91 -17.27 15.22 -4.82
CA VAL A 91 -18.57 14.98 -4.19
C VAL A 91 -18.41 15.20 -2.67
N PRO A 92 -19.19 16.09 -2.05
CA PRO A 92 -19.19 16.26 -0.61
C PRO A 92 -19.60 14.95 0.06
N ARG A 93 -18.96 14.67 1.19
CA ARG A 93 -19.25 13.47 1.97
C ARG A 93 -20.53 13.65 2.77
N GLU A 94 -21.41 12.66 2.73
CA GLU A 94 -22.54 12.58 3.66
C GLU A 94 -22.09 11.83 4.92
N TYR A 95 -22.45 12.35 6.10
CA TYR A 95 -22.11 11.71 7.36
C TYR A 95 -23.23 11.81 8.38
N ASN A 96 -23.30 10.78 9.22
CA ASN A 96 -24.30 10.68 10.24
C ASN A 96 -23.98 11.65 11.39
N ARG A 97 -24.70 12.77 11.46
CA ARG A 97 -24.51 13.77 12.51
C ARG A 97 -24.83 13.25 13.93
N SER A 98 -25.57 12.16 14.07
CA SER A 98 -25.78 11.54 15.38
C SER A 98 -24.55 10.79 15.88
N GLN A 99 -23.72 10.28 14.97
CA GLN A 99 -22.45 9.61 15.27
C GLN A 99 -21.26 10.59 15.27
N CYS A 100 -21.35 11.63 14.44
CA CYS A 100 -20.32 12.65 14.27
C CYS A 100 -20.94 14.06 14.37
N PRO A 101 -21.14 14.57 15.60
CA PRO A 101 -21.74 15.88 15.79
C PRO A 101 -20.82 17.01 15.33
N VAL A 102 -19.50 16.79 15.37
CA VAL A 102 -18.48 17.74 14.91
C VAL A 102 -17.53 17.00 13.99
N GLU A 103 -17.37 17.52 12.77
CA GLU A 103 -16.41 16.98 11.83
C GLU A 103 -14.97 17.26 12.34
N PRO A 104 -14.09 16.25 12.37
CA PRO A 104 -12.70 16.46 12.77
C PRO A 104 -12.01 17.42 11.80
N ALA A 105 -11.43 18.46 12.36
CA ALA A 105 -10.73 19.51 11.63
C ALA A 105 -9.41 19.77 12.32
N GLU A 106 -8.33 19.22 11.78
CA GLU A 106 -6.99 19.59 12.19
C GLU A 106 -6.47 20.74 11.35
N ARG A 107 -5.42 21.39 11.84
CA ARG A 107 -4.66 22.32 11.01
C ARG A 107 -3.62 21.54 10.21
N ASP A 108 -3.54 21.82 8.92
CA ASP A 108 -2.46 21.34 8.06
C ASP A 108 -1.70 22.53 7.44
N ASP A 109 -0.57 22.26 6.79
CA ASP A 109 0.13 23.27 6.00
C ASP A 109 -0.72 23.66 4.78
N PRO A 110 -1.04 24.95 4.58
CA PRO A 110 -1.70 25.39 3.36
C PRO A 110 -0.95 24.98 2.07
N ARG A 111 0.38 24.82 2.15
CA ARG A 111 1.21 24.38 1.02
C ARG A 111 1.02 22.90 0.71
N LEU A 112 0.80 22.04 1.71
CA LEU A 112 0.48 20.63 1.51
C LEU A 112 -0.94 20.46 0.94
N LEU A 113 -1.90 21.28 1.38
CA LEU A 113 -3.25 21.30 0.80
C LEU A 113 -3.24 21.71 -0.68
N LYS A 114 -2.31 22.57 -1.11
CA LYS A 114 -2.14 22.89 -2.54
C LYS A 114 -1.70 21.69 -3.37
N PHE A 115 -0.84 20.81 -2.83
CA PHE A 115 -0.49 19.55 -3.50
C PHE A 115 -1.72 18.66 -3.65
N LEU A 116 -2.49 18.47 -2.57
CA LEU A 116 -3.73 17.69 -2.61
C LEU A 116 -4.68 18.20 -3.70
N GLU A 117 -4.94 19.51 -3.75
CA GLU A 117 -5.80 20.13 -4.76
C GLU A 117 -5.24 19.97 -6.18
N PHE A 118 -3.93 20.19 -6.35
CA PHE A 118 -3.25 20.06 -7.64
C PHE A 118 -3.33 18.63 -8.18
N PHE A 119 -2.94 17.63 -7.39
CA PHE A 119 -2.93 16.24 -7.83
C PHE A 119 -4.35 15.72 -8.07
N THR A 120 -5.30 16.02 -7.18
CA THR A 120 -6.71 15.65 -7.37
C THR A 120 -7.25 16.15 -8.71
N ARG A 121 -6.96 17.41 -9.04
CA ARG A 121 -7.37 18.01 -10.32
C ARG A 121 -6.72 17.30 -11.51
N ILE A 122 -5.40 17.13 -11.49
CA ILE A 122 -4.68 16.51 -12.61
C ILE A 122 -5.10 15.06 -12.84
N PHE A 123 -5.23 14.25 -11.79
CA PHE A 123 -5.71 12.86 -11.92
C PHE A 123 -7.11 12.79 -12.51
N LYS A 124 -8.01 13.67 -12.07
CA LYS A 124 -9.38 13.74 -12.63
C LYS A 124 -9.39 14.17 -14.09
N GLU A 125 -8.69 15.25 -14.43
CA GLU A 125 -8.74 15.87 -15.77
C GLU A 125 -7.93 15.13 -16.84
N LYS A 126 -6.78 14.54 -16.46
CA LYS A 126 -5.79 14.00 -17.41
C LYS A 126 -5.67 12.49 -17.39
N PHE A 127 -6.15 11.84 -16.33
CA PHE A 127 -5.95 10.40 -16.12
C PHE A 127 -7.25 9.64 -15.81
N ASN A 128 -8.41 10.19 -16.16
CA ASN A 128 -9.73 9.56 -15.91
C ASN A 128 -9.91 9.10 -14.45
N ASN A 129 -9.40 9.90 -13.50
CA ASN A 129 -9.39 9.60 -12.07
C ASN A 129 -8.72 8.26 -11.72
N LEU A 130 -7.62 7.95 -12.38
CA LEU A 130 -6.73 6.82 -12.08
C LEU A 130 -6.49 6.67 -10.55
N PRO A 131 -6.51 5.45 -9.99
CA PRO A 131 -6.29 5.25 -8.56
C PRO A 131 -4.94 5.78 -8.06
N TRP A 132 -5.01 6.62 -7.03
CA TRP A 132 -3.88 7.15 -6.29
C TRP A 132 -4.28 7.37 -4.82
N TRP A 133 -3.33 7.40 -3.90
CA TRP A 133 -3.60 7.52 -2.47
C TRP A 133 -2.44 8.13 -1.69
N MET A 134 -2.71 8.72 -0.53
CA MET A 134 -1.68 9.17 0.42
C MET A 134 -0.81 7.99 0.85
N ASP A 135 0.49 8.22 0.99
CA ASP A 135 1.47 7.17 1.27
C ASP A 135 2.33 7.48 2.50
N GLU A 136 3.00 6.46 3.03
CA GLU A 136 4.00 6.54 4.12
C GLU A 136 3.64 7.53 5.26
N GLY A 137 4.52 8.48 5.59
CA GLY A 137 4.33 9.37 6.73
C GLY A 137 3.14 10.32 6.54
N SER A 138 2.87 10.72 5.30
CA SER A 138 1.64 11.45 4.96
C SER A 138 0.38 10.64 5.26
N LEU A 139 0.32 9.37 4.85
CA LEU A 139 -0.80 8.47 5.18
C LEU A 139 -0.94 8.28 6.69
N ILE A 140 0.18 8.13 7.39
CA ILE A 140 0.20 8.00 8.85
C ILE A 140 -0.38 9.26 9.52
N GLY A 141 -0.01 10.46 9.06
CA GLY A 141 -0.53 11.71 9.61
C GLY A 141 -2.05 11.85 9.41
N VAL A 142 -2.51 11.72 8.17
CA VAL A 142 -3.95 11.89 7.81
C VAL A 142 -4.83 10.82 8.45
N SER A 143 -4.37 9.58 8.55
CA SER A 143 -5.17 8.47 9.10
C SER A 143 -5.18 8.42 10.63
N ARG A 144 -4.23 9.10 11.30
CA ARG A 144 -4.16 9.18 12.77
C ARG A 144 -4.91 10.36 13.32
N ALA A 145 -4.59 11.52 12.80
CA ALA A 145 -5.00 12.79 13.37
C ALA A 145 -5.82 13.60 12.38
N GLY A 146 -5.80 13.27 11.09
CA GLY A 146 -6.42 14.09 10.07
C GLY A 146 -5.51 15.21 9.58
N SER A 147 -4.19 15.10 9.76
CA SER A 147 -3.21 16.10 9.29
C SER A 147 -1.82 15.49 9.14
N ILE A 148 -1.16 15.77 8.02
CA ILE A 148 0.17 15.25 7.66
C ILE A 148 1.21 15.64 8.70
N ARG A 149 1.19 16.90 9.15
CA ARG A 149 2.15 17.50 10.10
C ARG A 149 2.33 16.75 11.43
N ASN A 150 1.43 15.83 11.76
CA ASN A 150 1.57 15.00 12.95
C ASN A 150 2.56 13.84 12.78
N ALA A 151 2.96 13.54 11.55
CA ALA A 151 3.84 12.45 11.21
C ALA A 151 4.95 12.85 10.21
N ASP A 152 4.70 13.82 9.34
CA ASP A 152 5.59 14.20 8.25
C ASP A 152 5.60 15.70 7.94
N ASP A 153 6.55 16.16 7.12
CA ASP A 153 6.64 17.54 6.64
C ASP A 153 6.56 17.72 5.12
N ASP A 154 6.54 16.62 4.35
CA ASP A 154 6.34 16.57 2.90
C ASP A 154 5.02 15.85 2.53
N PHE A 155 4.71 15.81 1.23
CA PHE A 155 3.48 15.19 0.70
C PHE A 155 3.80 13.91 -0.07
N ASP A 156 3.66 12.77 0.59
CA ASP A 156 3.88 11.45 0.00
C ASP A 156 2.57 10.87 -0.54
N PHE A 157 2.61 10.40 -1.78
CA PHE A 157 1.47 9.72 -2.39
C PHE A 157 1.92 8.64 -3.37
N PHE A 158 1.06 7.65 -3.54
CA PHE A 158 1.27 6.54 -4.44
C PHE A 158 0.31 6.60 -5.62
N VAL A 159 0.78 6.16 -6.79
CA VAL A 159 -0.02 6.06 -8.01
C VAL A 159 0.09 4.66 -8.59
N LEU A 160 -1.06 4.06 -8.89
CA LEU A 160 -1.11 2.90 -9.77
C LEU A 160 -1.07 3.40 -11.22
N LEU A 161 -0.04 3.04 -12.00
CA LEU A 161 0.13 3.56 -13.36
C LEU A 161 -1.06 3.21 -14.29
N PRO A 162 -1.41 4.07 -15.26
CA PRO A 162 -2.60 3.90 -16.11
C PRO A 162 -2.58 2.65 -16.98
N ASN A 163 -1.39 2.15 -17.30
CA ASN A 163 -1.20 0.91 -18.02
C ASN A 163 -0.83 -0.26 -17.09
N SER A 164 -1.18 -0.21 -15.81
CA SER A 164 -0.72 -1.22 -14.83
C SER A 164 -1.06 -2.67 -15.20
N THR A 165 -2.04 -2.90 -16.08
CA THR A 165 -2.38 -4.22 -16.63
C THR A 165 -1.67 -4.60 -17.92
N SER A 166 -1.07 -3.63 -18.62
CA SER A 166 -0.35 -3.81 -19.88
C SER A 166 0.63 -2.64 -20.09
N PRO A 167 1.67 -2.50 -19.23
CA PRO A 167 2.42 -1.27 -18.98
C PRO A 167 3.02 -0.59 -20.21
N CYS A 168 3.71 -1.35 -21.06
CA CYS A 168 4.43 -0.74 -22.18
C CYS A 168 4.15 -1.38 -23.53
N ARG A 169 3.70 -2.63 -23.53
CA ARG A 169 3.32 -3.37 -24.74
C ARG A 169 1.92 -3.92 -24.57
N PRO A 170 1.11 -3.98 -25.63
CA PRO A 170 -0.15 -4.71 -25.60
C PRO A 170 0.10 -6.15 -25.15
N ASN A 171 -0.71 -6.63 -24.21
CA ASN A 171 -0.66 -8.00 -23.72
C ASN A 171 0.71 -8.40 -23.13
N SER A 172 1.32 -7.52 -22.32
CA SER A 172 2.55 -7.85 -21.58
C SER A 172 2.61 -7.11 -20.24
N LEU A 173 2.92 -7.82 -19.16
CA LEU A 173 3.25 -7.24 -17.83
C LEU A 173 4.72 -6.85 -17.69
N GLU A 174 5.50 -7.11 -18.73
CA GLU A 174 6.92 -6.77 -18.81
C GLU A 174 7.16 -5.62 -19.78
N CYS A 175 8.19 -4.84 -19.47
CA CYS A 175 8.71 -3.74 -20.27
C CYS A 175 10.23 -3.82 -20.32
N THR A 176 10.83 -3.34 -21.40
CA THR A 176 12.24 -2.93 -21.31
C THR A 176 12.37 -1.66 -20.47
N ARG A 177 13.60 -1.35 -20.07
CA ARG A 177 13.89 -0.14 -19.31
C ARG A 177 13.51 1.12 -20.09
N GLU A 178 13.84 1.15 -21.38
CA GLU A 178 13.59 2.28 -22.28
C GLU A 178 12.09 2.53 -22.48
N GLU A 179 11.33 1.44 -22.63
CA GLU A 179 9.88 1.47 -22.75
C GLU A 179 9.22 2.02 -21.47
N PHE A 180 9.69 1.54 -20.32
CA PHE A 180 9.23 2.01 -19.03
C PHE A 180 9.52 3.50 -18.84
N ASN A 181 10.74 3.94 -19.16
CA ASN A 181 11.12 5.35 -19.08
C ASN A 181 10.29 6.24 -20.01
N THR A 182 9.99 5.76 -21.23
CA THR A 182 9.11 6.46 -22.16
C THR A 182 7.69 6.59 -21.61
N MET A 183 7.16 5.54 -20.99
CA MET A 183 5.85 5.56 -20.34
C MET A 183 5.83 6.59 -19.20
N ILE A 184 6.85 6.58 -18.33
CA ILE A 184 6.91 7.51 -17.20
C ILE A 184 7.07 8.95 -17.67
N HIS A 185 7.92 9.21 -18.65
CA HIS A 185 8.07 10.55 -19.22
C HIS A 185 6.70 11.11 -19.71
N ARG A 186 5.92 10.28 -20.42
CA ARG A 186 4.57 10.66 -20.88
C ARG A 186 3.59 10.85 -19.72
N PHE A 187 3.70 10.04 -18.68
CA PHE A 187 2.89 10.16 -17.47
C PHE A 187 3.19 11.44 -16.69
N LEU A 188 4.45 11.89 -16.65
CA LEU A 188 4.83 13.11 -15.93
C LEU A 188 4.49 14.40 -16.69
N MET A 189 4.41 14.35 -18.03
CA MET A 189 4.18 15.52 -18.88
C MET A 189 2.96 16.36 -18.45
N PRO A 190 1.76 15.80 -18.18
CA PRO A 190 0.60 16.61 -17.79
C PRO A 190 0.78 17.35 -16.46
N PHE A 191 1.60 16.84 -15.54
CA PHE A 191 1.91 17.55 -14.29
C PHE A 191 2.84 18.72 -14.55
N TRP A 192 3.87 18.52 -15.40
CA TRP A 192 4.79 19.58 -15.81
C TRP A 192 4.08 20.69 -16.60
N GLU A 193 3.23 20.33 -17.57
CA GLU A 193 2.41 21.29 -18.33
C GLU A 193 1.49 22.12 -17.44
N ALA A 194 1.03 21.53 -16.33
CA ALA A 194 0.22 22.22 -15.33
C ALA A 194 1.03 23.09 -14.35
N GLY A 195 2.35 23.19 -14.54
CA GLY A 195 3.23 24.07 -13.78
C GLY A 195 3.91 23.43 -12.57
N ALA A 196 3.89 22.10 -12.43
CA ALA A 196 4.71 21.46 -11.41
C ALA A 196 6.19 21.48 -11.81
N CYS A 197 7.05 21.84 -10.86
CA CYS A 197 8.48 21.57 -10.95
C CYS A 197 8.72 20.11 -10.58
N ILE A 198 9.38 19.34 -11.44
CA ILE A 198 9.61 17.90 -11.24
C ILE A 198 11.11 17.65 -11.28
N HIS A 199 11.65 17.08 -10.21
CA HIS A 199 13.09 16.87 -10.09
C HIS A 199 13.61 15.95 -11.20
N TRP A 200 14.69 16.36 -11.86
CA TRP A 200 15.34 15.62 -12.97
C TRP A 200 14.45 15.29 -14.17
N TYR A 201 13.31 15.95 -14.31
CA TYR A 201 12.45 15.79 -15.48
C TYR A 201 12.86 16.76 -16.60
N ASN A 202 12.94 16.24 -17.83
CA ASN A 202 13.07 17.05 -19.03
C ASN A 202 11.88 16.74 -19.95
N PRO A 203 11.14 17.75 -20.46
CA PRO A 203 10.06 17.53 -21.42
C PRO A 203 10.56 17.04 -22.79
N ASP A 204 11.84 17.24 -23.10
CA ASP A 204 12.49 16.62 -24.25
C ASP A 204 12.93 15.20 -23.87
N ILE A 205 12.19 14.21 -24.37
CA ILE A 205 12.42 12.79 -24.07
C ILE A 205 13.84 12.32 -24.42
N THR A 206 14.52 12.96 -25.37
CA THR A 206 15.90 12.60 -25.74
C THR A 206 16.92 12.98 -24.68
N LYS A 207 16.53 13.85 -23.73
CA LYS A 207 17.32 14.32 -22.60
C LYS A 207 16.81 13.79 -21.26
N PHE A 208 15.84 12.89 -21.28
CA PHE A 208 15.30 12.28 -20.08
C PHE A 208 16.32 11.28 -19.51
N ASP A 209 16.76 11.50 -18.28
CA ASP A 209 17.70 10.61 -17.61
C ASP A 209 17.00 9.31 -17.14
N ALA A 210 17.29 8.24 -17.87
CA ALA A 210 16.80 6.89 -17.68
C ALA A 210 17.32 6.19 -16.40
N ASP A 211 18.31 6.77 -15.72
CA ASP A 211 18.96 6.17 -14.56
C ASP A 211 18.24 6.37 -13.22
N LEU A 212 17.13 7.11 -13.22
CA LEU A 212 16.54 7.64 -11.99
C LEU A 212 15.16 7.04 -11.63
N ARG A 213 15.19 6.47 -10.41
CA ARG A 213 14.18 6.08 -9.41
C ARG A 213 12.69 6.32 -9.72
N LEU A 214 11.85 5.36 -9.30
CA LEU A 214 10.37 5.46 -9.28
C LEU A 214 9.79 6.42 -8.23
N ILE A 215 10.63 7.30 -7.69
CA ILE A 215 10.23 8.31 -6.72
C ILE A 215 10.50 9.65 -7.38
N TYR A 216 9.43 10.35 -7.73
CA TYR A 216 9.52 11.67 -8.34
C TYR A 216 9.18 12.73 -7.31
N ALA A 217 10.07 13.71 -7.16
CA ALA A 217 9.86 14.84 -6.26
C ALA A 217 9.24 16.00 -7.05
N PHE A 218 8.18 16.60 -6.50
CA PHE A 218 7.43 17.70 -7.08
C PHE A 218 7.49 18.93 -6.16
N GLN A 219 7.50 20.11 -6.78
CA GLN A 219 7.24 21.36 -6.09
C GLN A 219 6.21 22.20 -6.85
N LEU A 220 5.38 22.93 -6.11
CA LEU A 220 4.39 23.84 -6.65
C LEU A 220 4.77 25.28 -6.29
N HIS A 221 5.51 25.94 -7.18
CA HIS A 221 5.78 27.38 -7.08
C HIS A 221 5.54 28.06 -8.42
N ARG A 222 5.09 29.31 -8.38
CA ARG A 222 4.86 30.11 -9.59
C ARG A 222 6.20 30.52 -10.19
N HIS A 223 6.43 30.09 -11.43
CA HIS A 223 7.65 30.30 -12.17
C HIS A 223 7.64 31.62 -12.96
N ASP A 224 7.26 32.71 -12.30
CA ASP A 224 7.08 33.98 -13.01
C ASP A 224 8.44 34.61 -13.39
N ASN A 225 9.59 34.14 -12.84
CA ASN A 225 10.89 34.83 -12.96
C ASN A 225 12.14 33.99 -13.34
N SER A 226 12.07 32.67 -13.57
CA SER A 226 13.27 31.90 -14.00
C SER A 226 13.30 31.70 -15.52
N PRO A 227 14.42 32.02 -16.20
CA PRO A 227 14.59 31.76 -17.62
C PRO A 227 14.77 30.26 -17.95
N ASP A 228 15.10 29.41 -16.96
CA ASP A 228 15.23 27.97 -17.15
C ASP A 228 14.16 27.22 -16.35
N ARG A 229 13.24 26.54 -17.05
CA ARG A 229 12.21 25.68 -16.44
C ARG A 229 12.77 24.35 -15.95
N LEU A 230 14.02 24.02 -16.28
CA LEU A 230 14.68 22.77 -15.91
C LEU A 230 15.40 22.87 -14.56
N ASP A 231 15.79 24.07 -14.13
CA ASP A 231 16.38 24.34 -12.81
C ASP A 231 15.40 25.12 -11.93
N CYS A 232 14.34 24.42 -11.55
CA CYS A 232 13.22 24.99 -10.82
C CYS A 232 13.21 24.65 -9.32
N PHE A 233 14.03 23.69 -8.87
CA PHE A 233 13.92 23.14 -7.51
C PHE A 233 14.53 24.08 -6.46
N ASP A 234 13.74 24.47 -5.46
CA ASP A 234 14.19 25.24 -4.29
C ASP A 234 14.28 24.33 -3.06
N THR A 235 15.45 24.25 -2.43
CA THR A 235 15.68 23.40 -1.25
C THR A 235 14.83 23.78 -0.03
N ASN A 236 14.23 24.97 -0.01
CA ASN A 236 13.37 25.43 1.09
C ASN A 236 11.87 25.33 0.78
N ALA A 237 11.51 24.97 -0.46
CA ALA A 237 10.12 24.81 -0.85
C ALA A 237 9.59 23.42 -0.42
N PRO A 238 8.30 23.32 -0.05
CA PRO A 238 7.68 22.03 0.23
C PRO A 238 7.77 21.09 -0.96
N VAL A 239 7.98 19.82 -0.66
CA VAL A 239 8.13 18.76 -1.65
C VAL A 239 6.96 17.80 -1.54
N ALA A 240 6.57 17.22 -2.68
CA ALA A 240 5.75 16.03 -2.71
C ALA A 240 6.52 14.89 -3.36
N HIS A 241 6.49 13.69 -2.78
CA HIS A 241 7.05 12.50 -3.39
C HIS A 241 5.94 11.62 -3.96
N MET A 242 6.09 11.32 -5.26
CA MET A 242 5.24 10.39 -5.95
C MET A 242 5.92 9.03 -6.03
N HIS A 243 5.29 8.04 -5.43
CA HIS A 243 5.66 6.64 -5.55
C HIS A 243 4.82 5.96 -6.64
N LEU A 244 5.45 5.09 -7.42
CA LEU A 244 4.81 4.42 -8.55
C LEU A 244 4.82 2.90 -8.40
N GLY A 245 3.79 2.25 -8.94
CA GLY A 245 3.75 0.81 -9.03
C GLY A 245 2.96 0.27 -10.21
N MET A 246 3.19 -1.01 -10.47
CA MET A 246 2.62 -1.79 -11.58
C MET A 246 2.14 -3.14 -11.07
N LEU A 247 1.25 -3.80 -11.80
CA LEU A 247 0.78 -5.11 -11.39
C LEU A 247 1.68 -6.23 -11.92
N ASN A 248 1.81 -7.27 -11.10
CA ASN A 248 2.34 -8.55 -11.53
C ASN A 248 1.23 -9.51 -11.96
N ALA A 249 1.63 -10.70 -12.42
CA ALA A 249 0.69 -11.72 -12.91
C ALA A 249 -0.32 -12.19 -11.84
N ASN A 250 -0.05 -11.98 -10.56
CA ASN A 250 -0.95 -12.30 -9.46
C ASN A 250 -1.86 -11.13 -9.04
N GLY A 251 -1.89 -10.05 -9.83
CA GLY A 251 -2.67 -8.85 -9.52
C GLY A 251 -2.20 -8.18 -8.23
N GLU A 252 -0.93 -8.29 -7.91
CA GLU A 252 -0.29 -7.59 -6.79
C GLU A 252 0.48 -6.41 -7.33
N LEU A 253 0.40 -5.31 -6.61
CA LEU A 253 1.19 -4.12 -6.86
C LEU A 253 2.65 -4.42 -6.52
N GLU A 254 3.49 -4.41 -7.54
CA GLU A 254 4.94 -4.43 -7.43
C GLU A 254 5.49 -3.00 -7.49
N THR A 255 6.16 -2.61 -6.41
CA THR A 255 6.90 -1.35 -6.35
C THR A 255 8.32 -1.57 -6.86
N ASN A 256 8.96 -0.51 -7.35
CA ASN A 256 10.41 -0.49 -7.60
C ASN A 256 10.94 -1.58 -8.57
N LYS A 257 10.12 -2.06 -9.52
CA LYS A 257 10.42 -3.22 -10.40
C LYS A 257 11.76 -3.07 -11.15
N TRP A 258 12.24 -1.84 -11.38
CA TRP A 258 13.47 -1.54 -12.13
C TRP A 258 14.44 -0.60 -11.40
N VAL A 259 14.24 -0.39 -10.10
CA VAL A 259 15.12 0.48 -9.31
C VAL A 259 16.29 -0.33 -8.75
N GLY A 260 17.47 0.30 -8.70
CA GLY A 260 18.66 -0.28 -8.09
C GLY A 260 18.45 -0.64 -6.61
N PRO A 261 19.33 -1.48 -6.03
CA PRO A 261 19.13 -2.12 -4.72
C PRO A 261 19.08 -1.16 -3.50
N ARG A 262 19.19 0.15 -3.71
CA ARG A 262 19.22 1.19 -2.66
C ARG A 262 17.91 1.94 -2.48
N SER A 263 16.86 1.63 -3.24
CA SER A 263 15.53 2.23 -3.05
C SER A 263 14.74 1.52 -1.96
N HIS A 264 13.56 2.07 -1.61
CA HIS A 264 12.57 1.39 -0.77
C HIS A 264 12.37 -0.07 -1.19
N PRO A 265 12.01 -0.97 -0.26
CA PRO A 265 11.82 -2.39 -0.54
C PRO A 265 10.94 -2.62 -1.78
N LYS A 266 11.23 -3.70 -2.52
CA LYS A 266 10.29 -4.20 -3.52
C LYS A 266 9.16 -4.87 -2.77
N ASP A 267 8.04 -4.18 -2.68
CA ASP A 267 6.85 -4.67 -2.00
C ASP A 267 5.92 -5.35 -3.00
N LYS A 268 5.23 -6.39 -2.52
CA LYS A 268 4.11 -7.01 -3.23
C LYS A 268 2.86 -6.76 -2.41
N LEU A 269 2.06 -5.81 -2.84
CA LEU A 269 0.88 -5.36 -2.11
C LEU A 269 -0.38 -5.87 -2.83
N PRO A 270 -1.23 -6.67 -2.18
CA PRO A 270 -2.45 -7.15 -2.82
C PRO A 270 -3.42 -5.98 -3.02
N LEU A 271 -4.07 -5.91 -4.19
CA LEU A 271 -5.03 -4.85 -4.47
C LEU A 271 -6.20 -4.77 -3.47
N SER A 272 -6.50 -5.86 -2.75
CA SER A 272 -7.58 -5.92 -1.75
C SER A 272 -7.36 -5.01 -0.54
N ILE A 273 -6.11 -4.68 -0.20
CA ILE A 273 -5.82 -3.72 0.89
C ILE A 273 -5.82 -2.27 0.41
N LEU A 274 -5.76 -2.06 -0.90
CA LEU A 274 -5.71 -0.74 -1.53
C LEU A 274 -7.11 -0.28 -1.96
N LEU A 275 -7.86 -1.18 -2.61
CA LEU A 275 -9.08 -0.87 -3.33
C LEU A 275 -10.35 -1.36 -2.60
N PRO A 276 -11.47 -0.61 -2.70
CA PRO A 276 -11.58 0.71 -3.35
C PRO A 276 -10.85 1.79 -2.53
N VAL A 277 -10.28 2.78 -3.20
CA VAL A 277 -9.63 3.91 -2.51
C VAL A 277 -10.69 4.70 -1.73
N CYS A 278 -10.42 4.93 -0.46
CA CYS A 278 -11.32 5.54 0.50
C CYS A 278 -10.94 7.00 0.83
N ARG A 279 -11.79 7.68 1.61
CA ARG A 279 -11.53 9.04 2.09
C ARG A 279 -10.84 9.01 3.44
N CYS A 280 -9.75 9.75 3.55
CA CYS A 280 -9.15 10.18 4.80
C CYS A 280 -9.35 11.69 4.98
N ARG A 281 -9.23 12.18 6.21
CA ARG A 281 -9.27 13.63 6.48
C ARG A 281 -7.88 14.24 6.39
N MET A 282 -7.76 15.38 5.73
CA MET A 282 -6.55 16.21 5.72
C MET A 282 -6.92 17.67 5.96
N GLY A 283 -6.80 18.10 7.21
CA GLY A 283 -7.24 19.39 7.69
C GLY A 283 -8.74 19.61 7.50
N LEU A 284 -9.09 20.48 6.55
CA LEU A 284 -10.48 20.77 6.14
C LEU A 284 -10.87 20.13 4.80
N LYS A 285 -10.00 19.28 4.25
CA LYS A 285 -10.17 18.64 2.93
C LYS A 285 -10.19 17.13 3.08
N ASP A 286 -10.73 16.46 2.08
CA ASP A 286 -10.66 15.00 1.98
C ASP A 286 -9.47 14.61 1.11
N ALA A 287 -8.73 13.59 1.54
CA ALA A 287 -7.61 13.00 0.83
C ALA A 287 -7.89 11.53 0.51
N PRO A 288 -7.34 10.98 -0.59
CA PRO A 288 -7.53 9.58 -0.93
C PRO A 288 -6.60 8.68 -0.10
N CYS A 289 -7.07 7.55 0.41
CA CYS A 289 -6.25 6.60 1.16
C CYS A 289 -6.64 5.14 0.87
N PRO A 290 -5.75 4.17 1.14
CA PRO A 290 -6.05 2.76 0.97
C PRO A 290 -7.30 2.32 1.76
N ASN A 291 -8.04 1.35 1.22
CA ASN A 291 -9.17 0.72 1.91
C ASN A 291 -8.79 0.15 3.29
N ASP A 292 -7.68 -0.59 3.34
CA ASP A 292 -7.11 -1.14 4.57
C ASP A 292 -5.75 -0.47 4.83
N ILE A 293 -5.82 0.71 5.46
CA ILE A 293 -4.64 1.52 5.81
C ILE A 293 -3.66 0.72 6.67
N ILE A 294 -4.18 -0.11 7.58
CA ILE A 294 -3.37 -0.86 8.53
C ILE A 294 -2.66 -2.00 7.84
N GLY A 295 -3.38 -2.80 7.04
CA GLY A 295 -2.80 -3.85 6.21
C GLY A 295 -1.75 -3.28 5.26
N PHE A 296 -2.05 -2.15 4.63
CA PHE A 296 -1.12 -1.44 3.75
C PHE A 296 0.17 -1.04 4.47
N LEU A 297 0.08 -0.27 5.56
CA LEU A 297 1.26 0.17 6.31
C LEU A 297 2.01 -1.01 6.95
N THR A 298 1.31 -2.08 7.34
CA THR A 298 1.93 -3.30 7.87
C THR A 298 2.79 -3.99 6.80
N LEU A 299 2.29 -4.12 5.57
CA LEU A 299 3.05 -4.75 4.49
C LEU A 299 4.20 -3.86 4.02
N ARG A 300 3.96 -2.56 3.81
CA ARG A 300 4.99 -1.57 3.43
C ARG A 300 6.13 -1.48 4.44
N ASN A 301 5.79 -1.39 5.72
CA ASN A 301 6.76 -1.10 6.78
C ASN A 301 7.06 -2.31 7.67
N ARG A 302 6.77 -3.53 7.19
CA ARG A 302 7.03 -4.81 7.88
C ARG A 302 6.49 -4.84 9.32
N GLY A 303 5.35 -4.19 9.54
CA GLY A 303 4.70 -4.11 10.84
C GLY A 303 5.40 -3.19 11.85
N GLU A 304 6.28 -2.26 11.43
CA GLU A 304 6.93 -1.30 12.34
C GLU A 304 5.92 -0.54 13.21
N TYR A 305 4.73 -0.26 12.67
CA TYR A 305 3.65 0.45 13.36
C TYR A 305 2.75 -0.46 14.22
N VAL A 306 2.97 -1.77 14.19
CA VAL A 306 2.30 -2.76 15.05
C VAL A 306 3.30 -3.26 16.09
N ARG A 307 3.19 -2.79 17.33
CA ARG A 307 4.08 -3.26 18.40
C ARG A 307 3.44 -4.42 19.17
N ARG A 308 4.26 -5.43 19.45
CA ARG A 308 3.95 -6.45 20.45
C ARG A 308 4.23 -5.88 21.83
N SER A 309 3.23 -5.86 22.69
CA SER A 309 3.37 -5.62 24.11
C SER A 309 3.29 -6.94 24.88
N ARG A 310 3.38 -6.88 26.22
CA ARG A 310 3.09 -8.04 27.08
C ARG A 310 1.59 -8.41 27.09
N GLU A 311 0.73 -7.51 26.62
CA GLU A 311 -0.73 -7.59 26.71
C GLU A 311 -1.39 -7.83 25.34
N GLY A 312 -0.65 -7.80 24.23
CA GLY A 312 -1.17 -8.09 22.90
C GLY A 312 -0.38 -7.46 21.75
N LYS A 313 -1.01 -7.40 20.57
CA LYS A 313 -0.58 -6.57 19.45
C LYS A 313 -1.43 -5.31 19.46
N CYS A 314 -0.81 -4.15 19.62
CA CYS A 314 -1.51 -2.88 19.46
C CYS A 314 -0.88 -2.08 18.32
N LEU A 315 -1.74 -1.58 17.44
CA LEU A 315 -1.38 -0.41 16.66
C LEU A 315 -1.38 0.81 17.58
N LEU A 316 -0.50 1.75 17.24
CA LEU A 316 -0.60 3.15 17.63
C LEU A 316 -0.31 3.50 19.10
N VAL A 317 0.96 3.42 19.50
CA VAL A 317 1.57 4.55 20.22
C VAL A 317 3.09 4.47 20.26
N LYS A 318 3.76 5.61 20.01
CA LYS A 318 5.20 5.70 20.31
C LYS A 318 5.36 5.51 21.83
N LYS A 319 6.28 4.62 22.23
CA LYS A 319 6.55 4.30 23.66
C LYS A 319 6.81 5.56 24.50
N GLN A 320 7.32 6.62 23.88
CA GLN A 320 7.70 7.89 24.52
C GLN A 320 6.53 8.86 24.75
N TRP A 321 5.31 8.55 24.29
CA TRP A 321 4.16 9.43 24.52
C TRP A 321 3.63 9.31 25.94
N SER A 322 3.32 10.46 26.56
CA SER A 322 2.59 10.51 27.84
C SER A 322 1.21 9.86 27.68
N LEU A 323 0.66 9.30 28.77
CA LEU A 323 -0.66 8.66 28.77
C LEU A 323 -1.73 9.54 28.14
N GLU A 324 -1.79 10.82 28.52
CA GLU A 324 -2.70 11.82 27.97
C GLU A 324 -2.57 11.94 26.44
N LYS A 325 -1.36 12.02 25.91
CA LYS A 325 -1.14 12.06 24.45
C LYS A 325 -1.63 10.80 23.75
N LYS A 326 -1.51 9.63 24.40
CA LYS A 326 -2.05 8.36 23.87
C LYS A 326 -3.57 8.42 23.79
N MET A 327 -4.22 8.78 24.90
CA MET A 327 -5.68 8.87 25.01
C MET A 327 -6.25 9.85 23.97
N ASN A 328 -5.67 11.05 23.89
CA ASN A 328 -6.10 12.07 22.93
C ASN A 328 -5.95 11.58 21.48
N GLN A 329 -4.88 10.86 21.17
CA GLN A 329 -4.71 10.29 19.82
C GLN A 329 -5.78 9.25 19.50
N VAL A 330 -6.08 8.35 20.43
CA VAL A 330 -7.09 7.30 20.21
C VAL A 330 -8.48 7.91 20.01
N GLN A 331 -8.84 8.91 20.82
CA GLN A 331 -10.09 9.64 20.66
C GLN A 331 -10.19 10.32 19.29
N LYS A 332 -9.09 10.90 18.78
CA LYS A 332 -9.05 11.48 17.43
C LYS A 332 -9.24 10.44 16.32
N VAL A 333 -8.54 9.31 16.39
CA VAL A 333 -8.69 8.20 15.43
C VAL A 333 -10.13 7.69 15.43
N LYS A 334 -10.69 7.49 16.63
CA LYS A 334 -12.08 7.05 16.78
C LYS A 334 -13.06 8.07 16.20
N LEU A 335 -12.87 9.36 16.46
CA LEU A 335 -13.72 10.40 15.87
C LEU A 335 -13.65 10.40 14.34
N LEU A 336 -12.46 10.25 13.73
CA LEU A 336 -12.33 10.11 12.28
C LEU A 336 -13.15 8.92 11.76
N HIS A 337 -13.01 7.76 12.40
CA HIS A 337 -13.76 6.56 12.04
C HIS A 337 -15.27 6.72 12.20
N ASP A 338 -15.73 7.20 13.35
CA ASP A 338 -17.15 7.44 13.67
C ASP A 338 -17.75 8.50 12.73
N CYS A 339 -16.92 9.43 12.26
CA CYS A 339 -17.30 10.36 11.23
C CYS A 339 -17.40 9.75 9.84
N GLY A 340 -16.94 8.52 9.58
CA GLY A 340 -16.98 7.86 8.28
C GLY A 340 -15.73 8.08 7.43
N TYR A 341 -14.63 8.54 8.03
CA TYR A 341 -13.32 8.56 7.38
C TYR A 341 -12.60 7.23 7.59
N ALA A 342 -11.92 6.77 6.54
CA ALA A 342 -10.89 5.76 6.70
C ALA A 342 -9.80 6.33 7.62
N SER A 343 -9.44 5.52 8.61
CA SER A 343 -8.50 5.88 9.66
C SER A 343 -7.78 4.61 10.10
N MET A 344 -6.66 4.76 10.79
CA MET A 344 -5.95 3.60 11.35
C MET A 344 -6.65 3.12 12.62
N ILE A 345 -7.85 2.57 12.50
CA ILE A 345 -8.55 1.98 13.62
C ILE A 345 -8.32 0.46 13.69
N GLN A 346 -7.51 0.06 14.67
CA GLN A 346 -7.45 -1.33 15.17
C GLN A 346 -7.00 -1.25 16.62
N LEU A 347 -7.97 -1.01 17.50
CA LEU A 347 -7.75 -1.01 18.94
C LEU A 347 -8.05 -2.42 19.45
N ALA A 348 -7.11 -3.00 20.21
CA ALA A 348 -7.42 -4.22 20.94
C ALA A 348 -8.43 -3.91 22.05
N ASP A 349 -9.39 -4.80 22.30
CA ASP A 349 -10.43 -4.59 23.33
C ASP A 349 -9.80 -4.33 24.70
N SER A 350 -8.73 -5.06 25.06
CA SER A 350 -7.97 -4.85 26.29
C SER A 350 -7.37 -3.45 26.42
N PHE A 351 -7.00 -2.81 25.30
CA PHE A 351 -6.51 -1.44 25.30
C PHE A 351 -7.62 -0.42 25.56
N VAL A 352 -8.81 -0.67 25.02
CA VAL A 352 -10.01 0.15 25.27
C VAL A 352 -10.44 0.01 26.72
N GLU A 353 -10.51 -1.22 27.23
CA GLU A 353 -10.90 -1.55 28.61
C GLU A 353 -9.93 -0.98 29.66
N SER A 354 -8.63 -0.86 29.35
CA SER A 354 -7.65 -0.27 30.26
C SER A 354 -7.71 1.26 30.35
N GLY A 355 -8.65 1.90 29.63
CA GLY A 355 -8.68 3.34 29.48
C GLY A 355 -7.44 3.86 28.75
N TYR A 356 -6.97 3.08 27.77
CA TYR A 356 -5.79 3.36 26.94
C TYR A 356 -4.47 3.44 27.71
N ARG A 357 -4.39 2.78 28.87
CA ARG A 357 -3.20 2.79 29.74
C ARG A 357 -2.11 1.84 29.28
N THR A 358 -2.48 0.76 28.60
CA THR A 358 -1.57 -0.34 28.27
C THR A 358 -1.56 -0.64 26.78
N CYS A 359 -0.38 -0.61 26.16
CA CYS A 359 -0.25 -1.06 24.76
C CYS A 359 -0.31 -2.57 24.69
#